data_AF-A0AAD4N800-F1
#
_entry.id   AF-A0AAD4N800-F1
#
_cell.length_a   1.000
_cell.length_b   1.000
_cell.length_c   1.000
_cell.angle_alpha   90.00
_cell.angle_beta   90.00
_cell.angle_gamma   90.00
#
_symmetry.space_group_name_H-M   'P 1'
#
loop_
_entity.id
_entity.type
_entity.pdbx_description
1 polymer ?
#
loop_
_entity_poly.entity_id
_entity_poly.type
_entity_poly.pdbx_seq_one_letter_code
_entity_poly.pdbx_strand_id
1 'polypeptide(L)'
;MGPSPNESLICSEGKFTEQKICVQRPPLGNSWAYMDPAVGHQHSEESSPGYASFRTHDGTPIYHIPYKYDNFFESPIWNPTFVHSMFERYWHYSFAIVAFYVAGIYSLQKWMINRKPFNLKTPLILWNTSLALFSAVGFWRLSEEFFFVLSRRSFQDSVCLSIDPTQAAAFWALCFALSKVAELFDTVFLVMRKRPLIFLHWYHHAIVLCYSWAAACKLTAAARYFITMNYGVHSIMYTYYAITSTGFRLPRRLSMLVTTLQTTQMLIGVGVTIYVASLKWRYGPELVCQQTNENLIFCFSIYFTFAILFARFFINAYLTPKHKQTASCRVENGVDDKKSD
;
A
#
# COMPACT_ATOMS: atom_id res chain seq x y z
N MET A 1 -57.54 18.65 -49.51
CA MET A 1 -56.09 18.40 -49.41
C MET A 1 -55.92 16.89 -49.52
N GLY A 2 -55.60 16.42 -50.72
CA GLY A 2 -55.61 15.00 -51.07
C GLY A 2 -54.35 14.28 -50.60
N PRO A 3 -54.41 12.95 -50.44
CA PRO A 3 -53.23 12.11 -50.36
C PRO A 3 -52.76 11.83 -51.79
N SER A 4 -51.47 12.02 -52.05
CA SER A 4 -50.87 11.71 -53.35
C SER A 4 -49.43 11.25 -53.16
N PRO A 5 -48.96 10.33 -54.02
CA PRO A 5 -48.02 9.27 -53.69
C PRO A 5 -46.68 9.42 -54.44
N ASN A 6 -45.83 8.40 -54.30
CA ASN A 6 -44.66 8.11 -55.13
C ASN A 6 -43.43 9.03 -54.98
N GLU A 7 -42.42 8.53 -54.27
CA GLU A 7 -41.03 8.64 -54.76
C GLU A 7 -40.34 7.27 -54.64
N SER A 8 -40.52 6.52 -55.73
CA SER A 8 -39.56 5.61 -56.38
C SER A 8 -38.33 5.17 -55.57
N LEU A 9 -38.39 3.92 -55.10
CA LEU A 9 -37.21 3.06 -54.95
C LEU A 9 -36.57 2.85 -56.32
N ILE A 10 -35.40 3.45 -56.55
CA ILE A 10 -34.53 3.05 -57.67
C ILE A 10 -33.61 1.94 -57.14
N CYS A 11 -33.98 0.69 -57.38
CA CYS A 11 -33.07 -0.45 -57.31
C CYS A 11 -32.36 -0.56 -58.67
N SER A 12 -31.04 -0.35 -58.70
CA SER A 12 -30.22 -0.89 -59.80
C SER A 12 -29.58 -2.20 -59.34
N GLU A 13 -29.89 -3.29 -60.03
CA GLU A 13 -29.28 -4.60 -59.83
C GLU A 13 -27.82 -4.58 -60.31
N GLY A 14 -26.89 -4.88 -59.40
CA GLY A 14 -25.53 -5.29 -59.68
C GLY A 14 -25.24 -6.55 -58.87
N LYS A 15 -24.90 -7.64 -59.57
CA LYS A 15 -24.80 -9.00 -59.03
C LYS A 15 -23.72 -9.16 -57.95
N PHE A 16 -24.08 -9.99 -56.97
CA PHE A 16 -23.27 -10.76 -56.00
C PHE A 16 -22.87 -10.12 -54.66
N THR A 17 -23.59 -10.59 -53.63
CA THR A 17 -23.29 -10.71 -52.18
C THR A 17 -23.38 -9.48 -51.25
N GLU A 18 -24.57 -9.39 -50.60
CA GLU A 18 -25.01 -8.84 -49.29
C GLU A 18 -23.94 -8.14 -48.42
N GLN A 19 -24.13 -6.91 -47.90
CA GLN A 19 -25.21 -6.43 -47.02
C GLN A 19 -25.31 -4.89 -47.06
N LYS A 20 -26.53 -4.32 -47.03
CA LYS A 20 -26.80 -2.87 -47.03
C LYS A 20 -26.55 -2.23 -45.66
N ILE A 21 -25.73 -1.19 -45.60
CA ILE A 21 -25.58 -0.27 -44.46
C ILE A 21 -26.42 0.99 -44.73
N CYS A 22 -27.40 1.28 -43.87
CA CYS A 22 -28.10 2.57 -43.86
C CYS A 22 -27.25 3.61 -43.11
N VAL A 23 -26.72 4.60 -43.82
CA VAL A 23 -25.92 5.70 -43.25
C VAL A 23 -26.81 6.91 -43.00
N GLN A 24 -27.00 7.27 -41.73
CA GLN A 24 -27.57 8.54 -41.29
C GLN A 24 -26.41 9.57 -41.23
N ARG A 25 -26.55 10.73 -41.90
CA ARG A 25 -25.49 11.77 -41.92
C ARG A 25 -25.31 12.40 -40.53
N PRO A 26 -24.07 12.55 -40.01
CA PRO A 26 -23.79 13.43 -38.88
C PRO A 26 -23.51 14.87 -39.36
N PRO A 27 -23.86 15.92 -38.58
CA PRO A 27 -23.46 17.28 -38.91
C PRO A 27 -22.03 17.57 -38.42
N LEU A 28 -21.18 17.95 -39.38
CA LEU A 28 -20.07 18.93 -39.37
C LEU A 28 -19.25 19.14 -38.08
N GLY A 29 -17.97 18.76 -38.14
CA GLY A 29 -16.92 19.22 -37.20
C GLY A 29 -15.56 18.50 -37.32
N ASN A 30 -14.80 18.78 -38.40
CA ASN A 30 -13.33 18.73 -38.60
C ASN A 30 -12.47 17.66 -37.87
N SER A 31 -11.96 16.64 -38.59
CA SER A 31 -10.59 16.50 -39.20
C SER A 31 -9.47 16.09 -38.21
N TRP A 32 -8.68 15.02 -38.33
CA TRP A 32 -8.36 14.01 -39.36
C TRP A 32 -7.94 12.72 -38.64
N ALA A 33 -8.39 11.54 -39.10
CA ALA A 33 -7.85 10.25 -38.66
C ALA A 33 -6.93 9.66 -39.74
N TYR A 34 -5.64 9.53 -39.42
CA TYR A 34 -4.73 8.61 -40.12
C TYR A 34 -4.99 7.21 -39.53
N MET A 35 -5.43 6.27 -40.36
CA MET A 35 -5.49 4.85 -40.02
C MET A 35 -4.12 4.23 -40.34
N ASP A 36 -3.44 3.71 -39.31
CA ASP A 36 -2.30 2.80 -39.45
C ASP A 36 -2.75 1.41 -38.92
N PRO A 37 -2.76 0.34 -39.74
CA PRO A 37 -3.27 -0.94 -39.32
C PRO A 37 -2.11 -1.87 -38.91
N ALA A 38 -1.70 -1.86 -37.63
CA ALA A 38 -1.11 -3.02 -36.92
C ALA A 38 -0.46 -2.67 -35.56
N VAL A 39 -1.22 -2.20 -34.56
CA VAL A 39 -0.86 -2.40 -33.13
C VAL A 39 -2.16 -2.48 -32.34
N GLY A 40 -2.40 -3.61 -31.65
CA GLY A 40 -3.58 -3.80 -30.80
C GLY A 40 -3.54 -2.88 -29.58
N HIS A 41 -4.08 -1.67 -29.72
CA HIS A 41 -4.33 -0.76 -28.60
C HIS A 41 -5.66 -1.14 -27.93
N GLN A 42 -5.60 -1.62 -26.68
CA GLN A 42 -6.75 -1.71 -25.79
C GLN A 42 -7.26 -0.29 -25.51
N HIS A 43 -8.42 0.04 -26.06
CA HIS A 43 -9.10 1.31 -25.81
C HIS A 43 -9.56 1.38 -24.35
N SER A 44 -9.07 2.38 -23.62
CA SER A 44 -9.72 2.90 -22.42
C SER A 44 -11.04 3.55 -22.86
N GLU A 45 -12.17 2.88 -22.64
CA GLU A 45 -13.50 3.47 -22.85
C GLU A 45 -13.73 4.53 -21.76
N GLU A 46 -13.74 5.80 -22.17
CA GLU A 46 -14.06 6.95 -21.31
C GLU A 46 -15.59 6.99 -21.10
N SER A 47 -16.07 6.29 -20.09
CA SER A 47 -17.49 6.27 -19.74
C SER A 47 -17.79 7.34 -18.67
N SER A 48 -18.43 8.44 -19.09
CA SER A 48 -18.95 9.56 -18.27
C SER A 48 -17.89 10.40 -17.53
N PRO A 49 -18.15 11.71 -17.28
CA PRO A 49 -17.09 12.68 -16.95
C PRO A 49 -16.63 12.51 -15.50
N GLY A 50 -15.71 11.58 -15.24
CA GLY A 50 -15.33 11.31 -13.85
C GLY A 50 -14.19 10.32 -13.65
N TYR A 51 -14.28 9.15 -14.28
CA TYR A 51 -13.40 8.01 -14.01
C TYR A 51 -13.21 7.16 -15.28
N ALA A 52 -12.10 6.45 -15.36
CA ALA A 52 -11.81 5.51 -16.44
C ALA A 52 -11.85 4.07 -15.92
N SER A 53 -12.05 3.11 -16.83
CA SER A 53 -12.05 1.69 -16.49
C SER A 53 -10.86 0.96 -17.11
N PHE A 54 -10.24 0.08 -16.33
CA PHE A 54 -9.20 -0.84 -16.80
C PHE A 54 -9.70 -2.26 -16.61
N ARG A 55 -9.68 -3.10 -17.65
CA ARG A 55 -10.15 -4.49 -17.55
C ARG A 55 -9.00 -5.41 -17.15
N THR A 56 -9.19 -6.18 -16.09
CA THR A 56 -8.25 -7.25 -15.70
C THR A 56 -8.31 -8.42 -16.66
N HIS A 57 -7.38 -9.37 -16.53
CA HIS A 57 -7.37 -10.61 -17.32
C HIS A 57 -8.69 -11.39 -17.19
N ASP A 58 -9.29 -11.38 -16.00
CA ASP A 58 -10.55 -12.05 -15.69
C ASP A 58 -11.80 -11.22 -16.08
N GLY A 59 -11.60 -10.11 -16.80
CA GLY A 59 -12.68 -9.26 -17.32
C GLY A 59 -13.34 -8.34 -16.30
N THR A 60 -12.82 -8.26 -15.07
CA THR A 60 -13.37 -7.38 -14.03
C THR A 60 -12.96 -5.92 -14.29
N PRO A 61 -13.90 -4.95 -14.30
CA PRO A 61 -13.56 -3.55 -14.48
C PRO A 61 -12.97 -2.94 -13.20
N ILE A 62 -11.83 -2.26 -13.34
CA ILE A 62 -11.18 -1.46 -12.31
C ILE A 62 -11.43 0.01 -12.60
N TYR A 63 -12.20 0.66 -11.73
CA TYR A 63 -12.49 2.09 -11.84
C TYR A 63 -11.37 2.91 -11.19
N HIS A 64 -10.78 3.83 -11.96
CA HIS A 64 -9.64 4.64 -11.52
C HIS A 64 -9.79 6.11 -11.91
N ILE A 65 -9.03 6.96 -11.22
CA ILE A 65 -8.96 8.40 -11.52
C ILE A 65 -7.89 8.59 -12.61
N PRO A 66 -8.24 9.12 -13.80
CA PRO A 66 -7.24 9.40 -14.81
C PRO A 66 -6.31 10.51 -14.32
N TYR A 67 -5.02 10.22 -14.27
CA TYR A 67 -3.97 11.17 -13.94
C TYR A 67 -2.76 10.88 -14.81
N LYS A 68 -2.33 11.89 -15.58
CA LYS A 68 -1.16 11.79 -16.42
C LYS A 68 -0.02 12.54 -15.74
N TYR A 69 1.10 11.86 -15.60
CA TYR A 69 2.32 12.49 -15.13
C TYR A 69 3.02 13.23 -16.29
N ASP A 70 3.66 14.36 -15.98
CA ASP A 70 4.22 15.26 -17.00
C ASP A 70 5.68 14.93 -17.40
N ASN A 71 6.32 13.90 -16.83
CA ASN A 71 7.79 13.73 -16.87
C ASN A 71 8.28 12.57 -17.76
N PHE A 72 9.36 12.83 -18.53
CA PHE A 72 9.98 11.96 -19.54
C PHE A 72 10.48 10.58 -19.08
N PHE A 73 10.65 10.31 -17.78
CA PHE A 73 11.17 9.02 -17.27
C PHE A 73 10.14 7.86 -17.29
N GLU A 74 9.00 8.05 -17.96
CA GLU A 74 7.78 7.25 -17.83
C GLU A 74 7.50 6.30 -19.00
N SER A 75 8.51 5.96 -19.82
CA SER A 75 8.38 4.75 -20.63
C SER A 75 8.22 3.54 -19.68
N PRO A 76 7.20 2.66 -19.83
CA PRO A 76 6.99 1.61 -18.86
C PRO A 76 8.15 0.62 -18.93
N ILE A 77 9.02 0.63 -17.91
CA ILE A 77 9.96 -0.46 -17.65
C ILE A 77 9.19 -1.71 -17.20
N TRP A 78 7.90 -1.58 -16.89
CA TRP A 78 7.00 -2.66 -16.47
C TRP A 78 5.78 -2.79 -17.38
N ASN A 79 5.23 -4.00 -17.41
CA ASN A 79 3.95 -4.28 -18.06
C ASN A 79 2.84 -4.38 -16.99
N PRO A 80 1.84 -3.49 -16.97
CA PRO A 80 0.83 -3.43 -15.91
C PRO A 80 -0.09 -4.68 -15.88
N THR A 81 -0.42 -5.27 -17.03
CA THR A 81 -1.24 -6.49 -17.07
C THR A 81 -0.46 -7.69 -16.54
N PHE A 82 0.82 -7.80 -16.88
CA PHE A 82 1.70 -8.84 -16.33
C PHE A 82 1.84 -8.72 -14.81
N VAL A 83 2.09 -7.51 -14.30
CA VAL A 83 2.21 -7.26 -12.84
C VAL A 83 0.92 -7.62 -12.11
N HIS A 84 -0.23 -7.21 -12.65
CA HIS A 84 -1.52 -7.57 -12.09
C HIS A 84 -1.69 -9.10 -12.03
N SER A 85 -1.46 -9.77 -13.16
CA SER A 85 -1.57 -11.23 -13.28
C SER A 85 -0.63 -11.95 -12.30
N MET A 86 0.56 -11.41 -12.08
CA MET A 86 1.49 -11.94 -11.08
C MET A 86 0.91 -11.87 -9.66
N PHE A 87 0.35 -10.73 -9.23
CA PHE A 87 -0.26 -10.68 -7.89
C PHE A 87 -1.53 -11.53 -7.80
N GLU A 88 -2.38 -11.50 -8.82
CA GLU A 88 -3.60 -12.31 -8.87
C GLU A 88 -3.31 -13.80 -8.74
N ARG A 89 -2.26 -14.27 -9.41
CA ARG A 89 -1.85 -15.68 -9.36
C ARG A 89 -1.03 -16.03 -8.12
N TYR A 90 -0.15 -15.14 -7.65
CA TYR A 90 0.87 -15.46 -6.65
C TYR A 90 0.68 -14.78 -5.29
N TRP A 91 -0.39 -14.02 -5.05
CA TRP A 91 -0.57 -13.31 -3.77
C TRP A 91 -0.52 -14.25 -2.55
N HIS A 92 -1.09 -15.46 -2.67
CA HIS A 92 -1.17 -16.43 -1.57
C HIS A 92 0.19 -16.98 -1.13
N TYR A 93 1.24 -16.85 -1.97
CA TYR A 93 2.60 -17.17 -1.55
C TYR A 93 3.10 -16.27 -0.42
N SER A 94 2.46 -15.12 -0.17
CA SER A 94 2.75 -14.29 1.01
C SER A 94 2.62 -15.09 2.31
N PHE A 95 1.65 -16.00 2.42
CA PHE A 95 1.49 -16.85 3.60
C PHE A 95 2.66 -17.83 3.77
N ALA A 96 3.15 -18.40 2.67
CA ALA A 96 4.32 -19.27 2.69
C ALA A 96 5.58 -18.48 3.09
N ILE A 97 5.75 -17.25 2.59
CA ILE A 97 6.85 -16.36 2.98
C ILE A 97 6.78 -16.04 4.47
N VAL A 98 5.60 -15.72 5.01
CA VAL A 98 5.41 -15.46 6.45
C VAL A 98 5.71 -16.70 7.28
N ALA A 99 5.25 -17.88 6.87
CA ALA A 99 5.55 -19.13 7.57
C ALA A 99 7.06 -19.40 7.62
N PHE A 100 7.75 -19.23 6.48
CA PHE A 100 9.20 -19.34 6.41
C PHE A 100 9.92 -18.29 7.27
N TYR A 101 9.42 -17.05 7.26
CA TYR A 101 9.93 -15.96 8.09
C TYR A 101 9.82 -16.28 9.59
N VAL A 102 8.65 -16.71 10.08
CA VAL A 102 8.46 -17.06 11.50
C VAL A 102 9.36 -18.24 11.90
N ALA A 103 9.42 -19.30 11.08
CA ALA A 103 10.30 -20.44 11.31
C ALA A 103 11.79 -20.04 11.28
N GLY A 104 12.16 -19.16 10.36
CA GLY A 104 13.50 -18.60 10.22
C GLY A 104 13.92 -17.78 11.43
N ILE A 105 13.05 -16.90 11.94
CA ILE A 105 13.31 -16.11 13.15
C ILE A 105 13.49 -16.99 14.38
N TYR A 106 12.64 -18.01 14.57
CA TYR A 106 12.78 -18.94 15.69
C TYR A 106 14.09 -19.74 15.62
N SER A 107 14.40 -20.26 14.43
CA SER A 107 15.66 -20.97 14.16
C SER A 107 16.89 -20.08 14.41
N LEU A 108 16.84 -18.83 13.93
CA LEU A 108 17.91 -17.86 14.10
C LEU A 108 18.10 -17.46 15.57
N GLN A 109 17.01 -17.27 16.32
CA GLN A 109 17.07 -17.01 17.75
C GLN A 109 17.78 -18.15 18.49
N LYS A 110 17.37 -19.41 18.22
CA LYS A 110 17.99 -20.60 18.82
C LYS A 110 19.48 -20.70 18.49
N TRP A 111 19.85 -20.45 17.24
CA TRP A 111 21.24 -20.45 16.79
C TRP A 111 22.09 -19.34 17.44
N MET A 112 21.48 -18.19 17.71
CA MET A 112 22.15 -17.05 18.34
C MET A 112 22.35 -17.20 19.86
N ILE A 113 21.66 -18.12 20.55
CA ILE A 113 21.77 -18.30 22.02
C ILE A 113 23.24 -18.43 22.44
N ASN A 114 23.98 -19.34 21.80
CA ASN A 114 25.36 -19.67 22.13
C ASN A 114 26.42 -18.78 21.45
N ARG A 115 26.01 -17.69 20.78
CA ARG A 115 26.92 -16.81 20.02
C ARG A 115 26.97 -15.39 20.58
N LYS A 116 28.07 -14.68 20.33
CA LYS A 116 28.16 -13.24 20.64
C LYS A 116 27.34 -12.44 19.61
N PRO A 117 26.79 -11.27 19.98
CA PRO A 117 26.05 -10.42 19.02
C PRO A 117 26.98 -9.95 17.89
N PHE A 118 26.49 -9.99 16.65
CA PHE A 118 27.27 -9.54 15.50
C PHE A 118 27.39 -8.01 15.45
N ASN A 119 28.56 -7.51 15.05
CA ASN A 119 28.76 -6.09 14.76
C ASN A 119 28.32 -5.77 13.32
N LEU A 120 27.02 -5.53 13.14
CA LEU A 120 26.41 -5.25 11.84
C LEU A 120 26.17 -3.75 11.63
N LYS A 121 27.04 -2.89 12.18
CA LYS A 121 26.84 -1.43 12.13
C LYS A 121 26.74 -0.91 10.69
N THR A 122 27.73 -1.19 9.84
CA THR A 122 27.78 -0.69 8.47
C THR A 122 26.64 -1.25 7.60
N PRO A 123 26.38 -2.58 7.58
CA PRO A 123 25.23 -3.11 6.84
C PRO A 123 23.90 -2.50 7.28
N LEU A 124 23.71 -2.28 8.59
CA LEU A 124 22.47 -1.73 9.12
C LEU A 124 22.29 -0.25 8.76
N ILE A 125 23.36 0.54 8.73
CA ILE A 125 23.30 1.93 8.26
C ILE A 125 22.91 1.96 6.79
N LEU A 126 23.61 1.20 5.94
CA LEU A 126 23.33 1.13 4.50
C LEU A 126 21.89 0.67 4.24
N TRP A 127 21.45 -0.36 4.96
CA TRP A 127 20.10 -0.91 4.88
C TRP A 127 19.04 0.15 5.22
N ASN A 128 19.13 0.77 6.41
CA ASN A 128 18.17 1.79 6.83
C ASN A 128 18.20 3.01 5.91
N THR A 129 19.38 3.46 5.46
CA THR A 129 19.49 4.57 4.50
C THR A 129 18.85 4.21 3.16
N SER A 130 19.04 2.97 2.67
CA SER A 130 18.41 2.53 1.42
C SER A 130 16.89 2.50 1.52
N LEU A 131 16.33 1.99 2.63
CA LEU A 131 14.88 1.97 2.86
C LEU A 131 14.31 3.37 3.08
N ALA A 132 15.06 4.27 3.72
CA ALA A 132 14.67 5.67 3.89
C ALA A 132 14.58 6.39 2.53
N LEU A 133 15.61 6.25 1.69
CA LEU A 133 15.62 6.84 0.35
C LEU A 133 14.54 6.25 -0.55
N PHE A 134 14.40 4.92 -0.56
CA PHE A 134 13.34 4.22 -1.29
C PHE A 134 11.95 4.74 -0.87
N SER A 135 11.72 4.87 0.44
CA SER A 135 10.44 5.38 0.95
C SER A 135 10.22 6.86 0.65
N ALA A 136 11.27 7.68 0.65
CA ALA A 136 11.19 9.09 0.30
C ALA A 136 10.82 9.30 -1.17
N VAL A 137 11.45 8.54 -2.08
CA VAL A 137 11.14 8.61 -3.52
C VAL A 137 9.73 8.08 -3.78
N GLY A 138 9.35 6.96 -3.17
CA GLY A 138 7.99 6.43 -3.27
C GLY A 138 6.94 7.41 -2.76
N PHE A 139 7.19 8.06 -1.62
CA PHE A 139 6.33 9.12 -1.09
C PHE A 139 6.19 10.28 -2.06
N TRP A 140 7.30 10.82 -2.57
CA TRP A 140 7.29 11.93 -3.53
C TRP A 140 6.42 11.60 -4.74
N ARG A 141 6.64 10.44 -5.36
CA ARG A 141 5.96 10.04 -6.61
C ARG A 141 4.47 9.74 -6.43
N LEU A 142 4.07 9.15 -5.30
CA LEU A 142 2.66 8.95 -4.97
C LEU A 142 1.98 10.25 -4.51
N SER A 143 2.73 11.15 -3.88
CA SER A 143 2.16 12.42 -3.40
C SER A 143 1.69 13.32 -4.54
N GLU A 144 2.34 13.28 -5.71
CA GLU A 144 1.91 14.02 -6.91
C GLU A 144 0.45 13.68 -7.29
N GLU A 145 0.15 12.39 -7.44
CA GLU A 145 -1.22 11.91 -7.73
C GLU A 145 -2.16 12.14 -6.54
N PHE A 146 -1.69 11.89 -5.32
CA PHE A 146 -2.49 12.06 -4.10
C PHE A 146 -2.97 13.50 -3.92
N PHE A 147 -2.09 14.49 -4.11
CA PHE A 147 -2.44 15.91 -4.01
C PHE A 147 -3.36 16.35 -5.14
N PHE A 148 -3.16 15.84 -6.37
CA PHE A 148 -4.06 16.10 -7.48
C PHE A 148 -5.48 15.61 -7.16
N VAL A 149 -5.60 14.36 -6.71
CA VAL A 149 -6.89 13.75 -6.35
C VAL A 149 -7.56 14.54 -5.22
N LEU A 150 -6.84 14.88 -4.15
CA LEU A 150 -7.40 15.65 -3.03
C LEU A 150 -7.83 17.07 -3.41
N SER A 151 -7.16 17.70 -4.38
CA SER A 151 -7.43 19.09 -4.76
C SER A 151 -8.49 19.24 -5.85
N ARG A 152 -8.67 18.20 -6.67
CA ARG A 152 -9.50 18.26 -7.90
C ARG A 152 -10.69 17.31 -7.87
N ARG A 153 -10.75 16.35 -6.93
CA ARG A 153 -11.83 15.35 -6.83
C ARG A 153 -12.50 15.40 -5.47
N SER A 154 -13.68 14.81 -5.38
CA SER A 154 -14.37 14.68 -4.10
C SER A 154 -13.62 13.70 -3.19
N PHE A 155 -13.80 13.84 -1.88
CA PHE A 155 -13.22 12.89 -0.92
C PHE A 155 -13.82 11.47 -1.07
N GLN A 156 -15.03 11.34 -1.63
CA GLN A 156 -15.61 10.06 -1.99
C GLN A 156 -14.83 9.40 -3.14
N ASP A 157 -14.55 10.16 -4.20
CA ASP A 157 -13.78 9.68 -5.35
C ASP A 157 -12.38 9.22 -4.92
N SER A 158 -11.73 9.97 -4.03
CA SER A 158 -10.36 9.67 -3.60
C SER A 158 -10.23 8.35 -2.82
N VAL A 159 -11.30 7.89 -2.15
CA VAL A 159 -11.32 6.63 -1.38
C VAL A 159 -12.01 5.48 -2.12
N CYS A 160 -12.84 5.78 -3.12
CA CYS A 160 -13.63 4.78 -3.86
C CYS A 160 -13.03 4.40 -5.22
N LEU A 161 -12.31 5.32 -5.88
CA LEU A 161 -11.66 5.09 -7.17
C LEU A 161 -10.18 4.76 -6.99
N SER A 162 -9.71 3.74 -7.70
CA SER A 162 -8.33 3.25 -7.61
C SER A 162 -7.32 4.17 -8.29
N ILE A 163 -6.04 3.85 -8.06
CA ILE A 163 -4.91 4.45 -8.78
C ILE A 163 -4.93 3.91 -10.22
N ASP A 164 -4.61 4.75 -11.20
CA ASP A 164 -4.47 4.32 -12.59
C ASP A 164 -3.36 3.24 -12.72
N PRO A 165 -3.71 2.01 -13.14
CA PRO A 165 -2.76 0.90 -13.24
C PRO A 165 -1.65 1.11 -14.28
N THR A 166 -1.84 2.04 -15.22
CA THR A 166 -0.88 2.31 -16.30
C THR A 166 0.16 3.35 -15.94
N GLN A 167 0.00 4.03 -14.80
CA GLN A 167 0.78 5.21 -14.43
C GLN A 167 1.84 4.90 -13.38
N ALA A 168 2.74 5.87 -13.16
CA ALA A 168 3.86 5.73 -12.23
C ALA A 168 3.42 5.38 -10.79
N ALA A 169 2.29 5.89 -10.32
CA ALA A 169 1.73 5.57 -9.00
C ALA A 169 1.51 4.06 -8.79
N ALA A 170 1.03 3.34 -9.82
CA ALA A 170 0.80 1.89 -9.73
C ALA A 170 2.11 1.10 -9.59
N PHE A 171 3.19 1.55 -10.23
CA PHE A 171 4.50 0.94 -10.01
C PHE A 171 5.04 1.19 -8.63
N TRP A 172 4.92 2.41 -8.10
CA TRP A 172 5.32 2.66 -6.72
C TRP A 172 4.46 1.88 -5.72
N ALA A 173 3.20 1.60 -6.03
CA ALA A 173 2.37 0.67 -5.27
C ALA A 173 2.85 -0.80 -5.37
N LEU A 174 3.32 -1.24 -6.54
CA LEU A 174 3.99 -2.55 -6.71
C LEU A 174 5.27 -2.61 -5.86
N CYS A 175 6.15 -1.61 -6.00
CA CYS A 175 7.38 -1.52 -5.24
C CYS A 175 7.11 -1.54 -3.73
N PHE A 176 6.04 -0.91 -3.28
CA PHE A 176 5.57 -0.97 -1.90
C PHE A 176 5.23 -2.39 -1.45
N ALA A 177 4.46 -3.14 -2.23
CA ALA A 177 4.12 -4.52 -1.90
C ALA A 177 5.36 -5.42 -1.84
N LEU A 178 6.32 -5.21 -2.75
CA LEU A 178 7.60 -5.93 -2.74
C LEU A 178 8.49 -5.53 -1.56
N SER A 179 8.46 -4.25 -1.14
CA SER A 179 9.27 -3.78 -0.02
C SER A 179 8.92 -4.50 1.28
N LYS A 180 7.69 -4.98 1.45
CA LYS A 180 7.29 -5.73 2.66
C LYS A 180 8.04 -7.04 2.83
N VAL A 181 8.50 -7.66 1.74
CA VAL A 181 9.42 -8.81 1.81
C VAL A 181 10.80 -8.37 2.25
N ALA A 182 11.31 -7.26 1.70
CA ALA A 182 12.59 -6.70 2.11
C ALA A 182 12.59 -6.32 3.61
N GLU A 183 11.54 -5.67 4.08
CA GLU A 183 11.39 -5.23 5.48
C GLU A 183 11.46 -6.40 6.50
N LEU A 184 11.24 -7.66 6.08
CA LEU A 184 11.45 -8.83 6.96
C LEU A 184 12.90 -8.95 7.44
N PHE A 185 13.87 -8.43 6.69
CA PHE A 185 15.28 -8.42 7.08
C PHE A 185 15.54 -7.52 8.30
N ASP A 186 14.66 -6.57 8.62
CA ASP A 186 14.78 -5.76 9.85
C ASP A 186 14.80 -6.64 11.10
N THR A 187 13.92 -7.65 11.13
CA THR A 187 13.85 -8.60 12.23
C THR A 187 15.09 -9.50 12.27
N VAL A 188 15.63 -9.88 11.10
CA VAL A 188 16.88 -10.66 11.01
C VAL A 188 18.05 -9.88 11.60
N PHE A 189 18.21 -8.59 11.26
CA PHE A 189 19.22 -7.71 11.87
C PHE A 189 19.04 -7.58 13.39
N LEU A 190 17.80 -7.48 13.85
CA LEU A 190 17.48 -7.33 15.27
C LEU A 190 17.91 -8.58 16.07
N VAL A 191 17.59 -9.78 15.56
CA VAL A 191 17.95 -11.07 16.19
C VAL A 191 19.47 -11.29 16.15
N MET A 192 20.14 -11.03 15.02
CA MET A 192 21.61 -11.17 14.91
C MET A 192 22.37 -10.26 15.87
N ARG A 193 21.77 -9.12 16.27
CA ARG A 193 22.33 -8.20 17.26
C ARG A 193 21.91 -8.48 18.70
N LYS A 194 21.17 -9.57 18.95
CA LYS A 194 20.59 -9.92 20.27
C LYS A 194 19.78 -8.78 20.89
N ARG A 195 19.03 -8.04 20.06
CA ARG A 195 18.09 -7.03 20.54
C ARG A 195 16.74 -7.70 20.87
N PRO A 196 15.97 -7.15 21.83
CA PRO A 196 14.69 -7.75 22.21
C PRO A 196 13.69 -7.65 21.06
N LEU A 197 13.21 -8.80 20.57
CA LEU A 197 12.18 -8.87 19.55
C LEU A 197 10.80 -8.72 20.19
N ILE A 198 10.19 -7.54 20.06
CA ILE A 198 8.85 -7.29 20.59
C ILE A 198 7.77 -7.90 19.70
N PHE A 199 6.66 -8.35 20.32
CA PHE A 199 5.51 -8.92 19.60
C PHE A 199 5.00 -8.02 18.48
N LEU A 200 4.85 -6.72 18.77
CA LEU A 200 4.37 -5.72 17.81
C LEU A 200 5.16 -5.73 16.50
N HIS A 201 6.48 -5.89 16.56
CA HIS A 201 7.36 -5.79 15.39
C HIS A 201 7.16 -6.97 14.42
N TRP A 202 7.37 -8.20 14.88
CA TRP A 202 7.29 -9.35 13.98
C TRP A 202 5.84 -9.64 13.54
N TYR A 203 4.86 -9.39 14.41
CA TYR A 203 3.44 -9.51 14.09
C TYR A 203 3.04 -8.50 13.02
N HIS A 204 3.47 -7.24 13.16
CA HIS A 204 3.24 -6.21 12.14
C HIS A 204 3.81 -6.63 10.79
N HIS A 205 5.10 -6.99 10.72
CA HIS A 205 5.75 -7.38 9.46
C HIS A 205 5.08 -8.57 8.77
N ALA A 206 4.62 -9.56 9.53
CA ALA A 206 3.88 -10.70 8.99
C ALA A 206 2.53 -10.29 8.38
N ILE A 207 1.72 -9.53 9.12
CA ILE A 207 0.37 -9.17 8.68
C ILE A 207 0.38 -8.16 7.53
N VAL A 208 1.26 -7.14 7.55
CA VAL A 208 1.33 -6.15 6.47
C VAL A 208 1.84 -6.75 5.16
N LEU A 209 2.69 -7.78 5.21
CA LEU A 209 3.12 -8.51 4.02
C LEU A 209 1.93 -9.23 3.38
N CYS A 210 1.20 -10.05 4.13
CA CYS A 210 0.02 -10.74 3.60
C CYS A 210 -1.05 -9.77 3.10
N TYR A 211 -1.32 -8.71 3.86
CA TYR A 211 -2.36 -7.75 3.48
C TYR A 211 -1.97 -6.94 2.24
N SER A 212 -0.73 -6.45 2.13
CA SER A 212 -0.30 -5.67 0.96
C SER A 212 -0.39 -6.47 -0.34
N TRP A 213 -0.03 -7.77 -0.31
CA TRP A 213 -0.12 -8.65 -1.47
C TRP A 213 -1.58 -8.97 -1.84
N ALA A 214 -2.43 -9.23 -0.84
CA ALA A 214 -3.86 -9.44 -1.07
C ALA A 214 -4.56 -8.16 -1.61
N ALA A 215 -4.20 -6.98 -1.09
CA ALA A 215 -4.76 -5.70 -1.51
C ALA A 215 -4.27 -5.28 -2.90
N ALA A 216 -3.04 -5.64 -3.28
CA ALA A 216 -2.47 -5.40 -4.61
C ALA A 216 -3.21 -6.15 -5.71
N CYS A 217 -3.68 -7.38 -5.43
CA CYS A 217 -4.51 -8.15 -6.38
C CYS A 217 -5.84 -7.46 -6.73
N LYS A 218 -6.45 -6.72 -5.79
CA LYS A 218 -7.76 -6.09 -5.99
C LYS A 218 -7.71 -4.61 -6.40
N LEU A 219 -6.52 -4.04 -6.56
CA LEU A 219 -6.26 -2.59 -6.78
C LEU A 219 -7.14 -1.71 -5.90
N THR A 220 -7.11 -1.99 -4.60
CA THR A 220 -8.01 -1.35 -3.63
C THR A 220 -7.86 0.16 -3.63
N ALA A 221 -8.96 0.91 -3.79
CA ALA A 221 -8.90 2.38 -3.88
C ALA A 221 -8.31 3.06 -2.64
N ALA A 222 -8.68 2.60 -1.43
CA ALA A 222 -8.11 3.12 -0.19
C ALA A 222 -6.60 2.86 -0.06
N ALA A 223 -6.01 1.95 -0.86
CA ALA A 223 -4.57 1.72 -0.87
C ALA A 223 -3.77 3.00 -1.15
N ARG A 224 -4.33 3.94 -1.94
CA ARG A 224 -3.73 5.26 -2.17
C ARG A 224 -3.35 5.97 -0.86
N TYR A 225 -4.27 6.01 0.10
CA TYR A 225 -4.02 6.62 1.41
C TYR A 225 -3.00 5.81 2.19
N PHE A 226 -3.20 4.49 2.29
CA PHE A 226 -2.38 3.59 3.10
C PHE A 226 -0.92 3.54 2.65
N ILE A 227 -0.68 3.48 1.34
CA ILE A 227 0.66 3.43 0.76
C ILE A 227 1.35 4.78 0.94
N THR A 228 0.67 5.89 0.60
CA THR A 228 1.26 7.24 0.71
C THR A 228 1.62 7.58 2.15
N MET A 229 0.71 7.34 3.11
CA MET A 229 1.01 7.58 4.54
C MET A 229 2.16 6.70 5.03
N ASN A 230 2.18 5.42 4.62
CA ASN A 230 3.19 4.47 5.06
C ASN A 230 4.57 4.83 4.52
N TYR A 231 4.69 5.24 3.26
CA TYR A 231 5.95 5.71 2.70
C TYR A 231 6.47 6.97 3.40
N GLY A 232 5.60 7.95 3.68
CA GLY A 232 6.00 9.15 4.40
C GLY A 232 6.52 8.84 5.80
N VAL A 233 5.79 8.02 6.56
CA VAL A 233 6.19 7.63 7.92
C VAL A 233 7.43 6.72 7.92
N HIS A 234 7.54 5.77 6.98
CA HIS A 234 8.73 4.89 6.88
C HIS A 234 9.98 5.65 6.47
N SER A 235 9.86 6.66 5.59
CA SER A 235 10.99 7.55 5.27
C SER A 235 11.55 8.20 6.55
N ILE A 236 10.68 8.74 7.41
CA ILE A 236 11.08 9.37 8.68
C ILE A 236 11.62 8.32 9.67
N MET A 237 10.93 7.18 9.83
CA MET A 237 11.31 6.11 10.75
C MET A 237 12.68 5.51 10.39
N TYR A 238 12.91 5.17 9.13
CA TYR A 238 14.19 4.59 8.69
C TYR A 238 15.31 5.61 8.72
N THR A 239 15.03 6.89 8.46
CA THR A 239 16.02 7.97 8.68
C THR A 239 16.44 8.02 10.16
N TYR A 240 15.48 7.94 11.08
CA TYR A 240 15.76 7.86 12.52
C TYR A 240 16.61 6.61 12.86
N TYR A 241 16.31 5.44 12.27
CA TYR A 241 17.09 4.22 12.49
C TYR A 241 18.48 4.24 11.85
N ALA A 242 18.64 4.87 10.69
CA ALA A 242 19.95 5.06 10.06
C ALA A 242 20.86 5.90 10.97
N ILE A 243 20.36 7.03 11.48
CA ILE A 243 21.11 7.91 12.38
C ILE A 243 21.44 7.18 13.70
N THR A 244 20.47 6.54 14.35
CA THR A 244 20.72 5.82 15.61
C THR A 244 21.65 4.62 15.43
N SER A 245 21.71 4.02 14.25
CA SER A 245 22.66 2.95 13.92
C SER A 245 24.11 3.42 13.86
N THR A 246 24.38 4.72 13.66
CA THR A 246 25.73 5.29 13.78
C THR A 246 26.27 5.30 15.22
N GLY A 247 25.40 5.08 16.21
CA GLY A 247 25.69 5.22 17.63
C GLY A 247 25.30 6.59 18.21
N PHE A 248 24.83 7.52 17.37
CA PHE A 248 24.33 8.81 17.81
C PHE A 248 23.03 8.66 18.61
N ARG A 249 22.96 9.28 19.79
CA ARG A 249 21.77 9.26 20.64
C ARG A 249 20.91 10.49 20.33
N LEU A 250 19.84 10.27 19.59
CA LEU A 250 18.88 11.33 19.27
C LEU A 250 18.03 11.73 20.50
N PRO A 251 17.59 13.00 20.58
CA PRO A 251 16.70 13.45 21.64
C PRO A 251 15.42 12.62 21.74
N ARG A 252 14.93 12.44 22.97
CA ARG A 252 13.67 11.71 23.24
C ARG A 252 12.48 12.24 22.43
N ARG A 253 12.47 13.55 22.15
CA ARG A 253 11.43 14.21 21.34
C ARG A 253 11.32 13.63 19.92
N LEU A 254 12.43 13.28 19.28
CA LEU A 254 12.42 12.68 17.94
C LEU A 254 11.88 11.25 17.96
N SER A 255 12.26 10.46 18.97
CA SER A 255 11.70 9.11 19.16
C SER A 255 10.19 9.17 19.40
N MET A 256 9.73 10.14 20.20
CA MET A 256 8.31 10.37 20.44
C MET A 256 7.59 10.79 19.16
N LEU A 257 8.15 11.72 18.38
CA LEU A 257 7.61 12.14 17.08
C LEU A 257 7.39 10.95 16.14
N VAL A 258 8.40 10.09 15.97
CA VAL A 258 8.29 8.89 15.12
C VAL A 258 7.13 8.01 15.58
N THR A 259 7.04 7.74 16.89
CA THR A 259 5.99 6.88 17.44
C THR A 259 4.61 7.54 17.32
N THR A 260 4.51 8.86 17.50
CA THR A 260 3.28 9.63 17.30
C THR A 260 2.84 9.53 15.85
N LEU A 261 3.72 9.75 14.88
CA LEU A 261 3.40 9.65 13.46
C LEU A 261 2.89 8.23 13.10
N GLN A 262 3.55 7.18 13.57
CA GLN A 262 3.11 5.79 13.38
C GLN A 262 1.74 5.51 14.01
N THR A 263 1.50 6.03 15.21
CA THR A 263 0.21 5.85 15.91
C THR A 263 -0.91 6.59 15.19
N THR A 264 -0.66 7.85 14.79
CA THR A 264 -1.60 8.67 14.02
C THR A 264 -1.92 8.02 12.67
N GLN A 265 -0.94 7.40 12.01
CA GLN A 265 -1.16 6.64 10.77
C GLN A 265 -2.22 5.53 10.95
N MET A 266 -2.14 4.77 12.05
CA MET A 266 -3.13 3.71 12.32
C MET A 266 -4.52 4.28 12.57
N LEU A 267 -4.61 5.38 13.32
CA LEU A 267 -5.88 6.06 13.60
C LEU A 267 -6.53 6.66 12.34
N ILE A 268 -5.74 7.31 11.47
CA ILE A 268 -6.21 7.79 10.17
C ILE A 268 -6.70 6.61 9.34
N GLY A 269 -5.98 5.49 9.34
CA GLY A 269 -6.39 4.30 8.62
C GLY A 269 -7.75 3.74 9.07
N VAL A 270 -7.98 3.68 10.39
CA VAL A 270 -9.30 3.34 10.95
C VAL A 270 -10.36 4.33 10.46
N GLY A 271 -10.08 5.65 10.52
CA GLY A 271 -11.00 6.68 10.03
C GLY A 271 -11.38 6.52 8.55
N VAL A 272 -10.41 6.27 7.67
CA VAL A 272 -10.64 6.02 6.25
C VAL A 272 -11.52 4.79 6.05
N THR A 273 -11.25 3.68 6.76
CA THR A 273 -12.08 2.47 6.65
C THR A 273 -13.52 2.68 7.15
N ILE A 274 -13.72 3.41 8.26
CA ILE A 274 -15.06 3.75 8.76
C ILE A 274 -15.81 4.61 7.74
N TYR A 275 -15.12 5.57 7.11
CA TYR A 275 -15.73 6.41 6.09
C TYR A 275 -16.16 5.62 4.85
N VAL A 276 -15.30 4.72 4.34
CA VAL A 276 -15.69 3.83 3.22
C VAL A 276 -16.85 2.92 3.60
N ALA A 277 -16.88 2.41 4.84
CA ALA A 277 -18.00 1.62 5.35
C ALA A 277 -19.30 2.42 5.43
N SER A 278 -19.25 3.67 5.88
CA SER A 278 -20.44 4.53 5.98
C SER A 278 -21.00 4.91 4.61
N LEU A 279 -20.13 5.13 3.61
CA LEU A 279 -20.54 5.33 2.22
C LEU A 279 -21.26 4.10 1.67
N LYS A 280 -20.68 2.91 1.83
CA LYS A 280 -21.32 1.66 1.39
C LYS A 280 -22.63 1.37 2.10
N TRP A 281 -22.74 1.72 3.38
CA TRP A 281 -23.99 1.61 4.13
C TRP A 281 -25.08 2.56 3.60
N ARG A 282 -24.71 3.81 3.28
CA ARG A 282 -25.64 4.84 2.84
C ARG A 282 -26.13 4.66 1.40
N TYR A 283 -25.23 4.32 0.48
CA TYR A 283 -25.50 4.27 -0.96
C TYR A 283 -25.69 2.83 -1.48
N GLY A 284 -25.44 1.83 -0.64
CA GLY A 284 -25.67 0.43 -0.99
C GLY A 284 -24.87 -0.04 -2.22
N PRO A 285 -25.42 -0.96 -3.03
CA PRO A 285 -24.74 -1.53 -4.19
C PRO A 285 -24.58 -0.55 -5.36
N GLU A 286 -25.28 0.59 -5.35
CA GLU A 286 -25.20 1.60 -6.42
C GLU A 286 -23.89 2.42 -6.36
N LEU A 287 -23.17 2.37 -5.24
CA LEU A 287 -21.90 3.06 -5.08
C LEU A 287 -20.78 2.36 -5.86
N VAL A 288 -20.25 3.03 -6.88
CA VAL A 288 -19.02 2.62 -7.55
C VAL A 288 -17.83 2.80 -6.60
N CYS A 289 -17.38 1.70 -6.01
CA CYS A 289 -16.24 1.67 -5.09
C CYS A 289 -15.46 0.36 -5.28
N GLN A 290 -14.19 0.48 -5.68
CA GLN A 290 -13.33 -0.66 -6.01
C GLN A 290 -13.11 -1.61 -4.82
N GLN A 291 -13.28 -1.11 -3.59
CA GLN A 291 -13.04 -1.89 -2.39
C GLN A 291 -14.19 -2.87 -2.11
N THR A 292 -13.89 -4.18 -2.08
CA THR A 292 -14.86 -5.21 -1.71
C THR A 292 -15.18 -5.16 -0.20
N ASN A 293 -16.36 -5.66 0.19
CA ASN A 293 -16.78 -5.66 1.60
C ASN A 293 -15.86 -6.54 2.47
N GLU A 294 -15.45 -7.70 1.95
CA GLU A 294 -14.49 -8.60 2.62
C GLU A 294 -13.14 -7.90 2.88
N ASN A 295 -12.60 -7.22 1.88
CA ASN A 295 -11.34 -6.50 1.99
C ASN A 295 -11.47 -5.33 2.98
N LEU A 296 -12.60 -4.62 2.95
CA LEU A 296 -12.89 -3.56 3.91
C LEU A 296 -12.92 -4.06 5.36
N ILE A 297 -13.61 -5.18 5.63
CA ILE A 297 -13.66 -5.78 6.97
C ILE A 297 -12.25 -6.19 7.42
N PHE A 298 -11.51 -6.88 6.54
CA PHE A 298 -10.15 -7.31 6.85
C PHE A 298 -9.20 -6.13 7.12
N CYS A 299 -9.26 -5.10 6.27
CA CYS A 299 -8.52 -3.85 6.44
C CYS A 299 -8.85 -3.18 7.78
N PHE A 300 -10.15 -3.04 8.10
CA PHE A 300 -10.58 -2.44 9.36
C PHE A 300 -10.03 -3.23 10.56
N SER A 301 -10.15 -4.56 10.56
CA SER A 301 -9.64 -5.40 11.64
C SER A 301 -8.13 -5.24 11.85
N ILE A 302 -7.34 -5.20 10.78
CA ILE A 302 -5.88 -4.99 10.86
C ILE A 302 -5.56 -3.60 11.44
N TYR A 303 -6.13 -2.54 10.86
CA TYR A 303 -5.82 -1.18 11.31
C TYR A 303 -6.30 -0.92 12.74
N PHE A 304 -7.45 -1.48 13.13
CA PHE A 304 -7.96 -1.36 14.49
C PHE A 304 -7.06 -2.08 15.50
N THR A 305 -6.64 -3.31 15.21
CA THR A 305 -5.72 -4.04 16.10
C THR A 305 -4.36 -3.34 16.21
N PHE A 306 -3.82 -2.82 15.11
CA PHE A 306 -2.60 -2.02 15.14
C PHE A 306 -2.76 -0.72 15.91
N ALA A 307 -3.87 0.00 15.76
CA ALA A 307 -4.13 1.22 16.53
C ALA A 307 -4.06 0.95 18.04
N ILE A 308 -4.66 -0.15 18.51
CA ILE A 308 -4.59 -0.57 19.92
C ILE A 308 -3.14 -0.88 20.33
N LEU A 309 -2.41 -1.65 19.53
CA LEU A 309 -1.04 -2.05 19.87
C LEU A 309 -0.08 -0.85 19.90
N PHE A 310 -0.19 0.07 18.94
CA PHE A 310 0.63 1.28 18.89
C PHE A 310 0.26 2.26 20.01
N ALA A 311 -1.04 2.43 20.32
CA ALA A 311 -1.47 3.23 21.45
C ALA A 311 -0.92 2.67 22.77
N ARG A 312 -1.03 1.34 22.98
CA ARG A 312 -0.46 0.67 24.15
C ARG A 312 1.06 0.84 24.22
N PHE A 313 1.76 0.71 23.10
CA PHE A 313 3.20 0.97 23.03
C PHE A 313 3.54 2.42 23.41
N PHE A 314 2.81 3.40 22.86
CA PHE A 314 3.01 4.82 23.15
C PHE A 314 2.80 5.14 24.63
N ILE A 315 1.71 4.64 25.22
CA ILE A 315 1.40 4.81 26.64
C ILE A 315 2.55 4.23 27.48
N ASN A 316 2.94 2.98 27.24
CA ASN A 316 3.99 2.30 28.00
C ASN A 316 5.37 2.96 27.85
N ALA A 317 5.69 3.49 26.67
CA ALA A 317 7.00 4.08 26.40
C ALA A 317 7.13 5.53 26.90
N TYR A 318 6.04 6.30 26.90
CA TYR A 318 6.09 7.74 27.12
C TYR A 318 5.26 8.27 28.29
N LEU A 319 4.09 7.68 28.56
CA LEU A 319 3.14 8.18 29.55
C LEU A 319 3.19 7.41 30.87
N THR A 320 3.54 6.12 30.85
CA THR A 320 3.70 5.34 32.07
C THR A 320 4.91 5.87 32.85
N PRO A 321 4.71 6.33 34.10
CA PRO A 321 5.81 6.71 34.96
C PRO A 321 6.73 5.51 35.16
N LYS A 322 8.02 5.67 34.85
CA LYS A 322 8.99 4.66 35.27
C LYS A 322 9.03 4.71 36.79
N HIS A 323 8.45 3.71 37.44
CA HIS A 323 8.70 3.52 38.86
C HIS A 323 10.21 3.37 39.02
N LYS A 324 10.86 4.34 39.67
CA LYS A 324 12.21 4.14 40.17
C LYS A 324 12.08 2.92 41.08
N GLN A 325 12.60 1.76 40.68
CA GLN A 325 12.87 0.72 41.67
C GLN A 325 13.82 1.37 42.66
N THR A 326 13.27 1.81 43.79
CA THR A 326 14.04 2.05 45.00
C THR A 326 14.81 0.77 45.25
N ALA A 327 16.14 0.87 45.21
CA ALA A 327 17.00 -0.18 45.70
C ALA A 327 16.64 -0.44 47.17
N SER A 328 15.77 -1.43 47.40
CA SER A 328 15.39 -1.90 48.72
C SER A 328 15.52 -3.41 48.72
N CYS A 329 16.74 -3.85 48.95
CA CYS A 329 17.06 -5.10 49.63
C CYS A 329 18.47 -4.95 50.23
N ARG A 330 18.54 -4.31 51.39
CA ARG A 330 19.57 -4.61 52.38
C ARG A 330 18.92 -4.59 53.76
N VAL A 331 18.23 -5.67 54.10
CA VAL A 331 18.17 -6.22 55.46
C VAL A 331 17.92 -7.72 55.34
N GLU A 332 18.89 -8.54 55.73
CA GLU A 332 18.59 -9.66 56.62
C GLU A 332 19.79 -9.89 57.55
N ASN A 333 19.46 -10.07 58.83
CA ASN A 333 20.33 -10.03 59.98
C ASN A 333 20.96 -11.41 60.26
N GLY A 334 22.20 -11.37 60.79
CA GLY A 334 22.65 -12.09 61.99
C GLY A 334 22.74 -13.63 61.99
N VAL A 335 23.96 -14.14 62.23
CA VAL A 335 24.20 -15.28 63.13
C VAL A 335 25.56 -15.06 63.82
N ASP A 336 25.52 -14.99 65.16
CA ASP A 336 26.67 -15.12 66.07
C ASP A 336 27.38 -16.47 65.87
N ASP A 337 28.72 -16.51 65.90
CA ASP A 337 29.37 -17.58 66.65
C ASP A 337 30.80 -17.23 67.12
N LYS A 338 31.10 -17.77 68.30
CA LYS A 338 32.23 -17.56 69.21
C LYS A 338 33.64 -17.83 68.62
N LYS A 339 34.65 -17.14 69.16
CA LYS A 339 35.70 -17.80 69.97
C LYS A 339 36.61 -16.82 70.73
N SER A 340 36.59 -16.99 72.05
CA SER A 340 37.73 -16.82 72.95
C SER A 340 38.87 -17.76 72.55
N ASP A 341 40.08 -17.23 72.43
CA ASP A 341 41.28 -17.59 73.21
C ASP A 341 42.41 -16.60 72.93
#